data_AF-A0AAN6JSG4-F1
#
_entry.id   AF-A0AAN6JSG4-F1
#
_cell.length_a   1.000
_cell.length_b   1.000
_cell.length_c   1.000
_cell.angle_alpha   90.00
_cell.angle_beta   90.00
_cell.angle_gamma   90.00
#
_symmetry.space_group_name_H-M   'P 1'
#
loop_
_entity.id
_entity.type
_entity.pdbx_description
1 polymer ?
#
loop_
_entity_poly.entity_id
_entity_poly.type
_entity_poly.pdbx_seq_one_letter_code
_entity_poly.pdbx_strand_id
1 'polypeptide(L)'
;MTPRSLVAAAAGRLILQTSSRHVAAQIPLAFAANSASQSLQAVRRSSMLPSRSFSYASARSAVSTTPASTIHDPAEEEAQRYMDEGTSLIEKGDLESAQKSYERSLSIKESSSALFNLGVCQYHAKDLTGAIASWNRVIELSPNSSDAHMNIASAYVMSVPPRPDLAVDHLKTAANISPQDAEIQFNLGAVLEACEQLEEAAKAYQRALDGGIARAEMNLRNISAKRSAALLAVKEHEKNTGNPDGQSKS
;
A
#
# COMPACT_ATOMS: atom_id res chain seq x y z
N MET A 1 22.94 -13.46 27.50
CA MET A 1 22.58 -13.61 26.06
C MET A 1 21.06 -13.48 25.97
N THR A 2 20.57 -12.44 25.30
CA THR A 2 19.16 -12.01 25.34
C THR A 2 18.26 -12.86 24.42
N PRO A 3 17.01 -13.18 24.83
CA PRO A 3 16.09 -14.05 24.09
C PRO A 3 15.45 -13.42 22.84
N ARG A 4 15.85 -12.21 22.43
CA ARG A 4 15.27 -11.48 21.28
C ARG A 4 15.66 -12.07 19.91
N SER A 5 16.71 -12.88 19.83
CA SER A 5 17.17 -13.46 18.55
C SER A 5 16.39 -14.69 18.09
N LEU A 6 15.64 -15.36 18.98
CA LEU A 6 14.87 -16.56 18.65
C LEU A 6 13.47 -16.24 18.06
N VAL A 7 12.89 -15.10 18.44
CA VAL A 7 11.55 -14.67 17.94
C VAL A 7 11.60 -14.28 16.45
N ALA A 8 12.69 -13.64 16.00
CA ALA A 8 12.86 -13.24 14.60
C ALA A 8 13.05 -14.44 13.63
N ALA A 9 13.63 -15.54 14.11
CA ALA A 9 13.85 -16.73 13.30
C ALA A 9 12.59 -17.60 13.12
N ALA A 10 11.60 -17.46 14.01
CA ALA A 10 10.32 -18.15 13.93
C ALA A 10 9.31 -17.42 13.02
N ALA A 11 9.29 -16.08 13.03
CA ALA A 11 8.44 -15.27 12.14
C ALA A 11 8.75 -15.52 10.65
N GLY A 12 10.04 -15.70 10.30
CA GLY A 12 10.45 -16.04 8.93
C GLY A 12 10.12 -17.47 8.49
N ARG A 13 9.92 -18.42 9.41
CA ARG A 13 9.60 -19.82 9.07
C ARG A 13 8.11 -20.12 9.07
N LEU A 14 7.32 -19.45 9.91
CA LEU A 14 5.88 -19.70 9.98
C LEU A 14 5.12 -19.16 8.75
N ILE A 15 5.63 -18.11 8.10
CA ILE A 15 5.10 -17.59 6.84
C ILE A 15 5.44 -18.53 5.65
N LEU A 16 6.46 -19.40 5.78
CA LEU A 16 6.93 -20.29 4.70
C LEU A 16 6.54 -21.77 4.85
N GLN A 17 6.07 -22.24 6.02
CA GLN A 17 5.94 -23.68 6.28
C GLN A 17 4.52 -24.29 6.29
N THR A 18 3.45 -23.52 6.10
CA THR A 18 2.09 -24.11 6.01
C THR A 18 1.57 -24.33 4.58
N SER A 19 2.37 -24.09 3.53
CA SER A 19 2.02 -24.49 2.16
C SER A 19 3.24 -24.65 1.25
N SER A 20 3.98 -25.76 1.42
CA SER A 20 4.89 -26.25 0.38
C SER A 20 4.06 -26.84 -0.78
N ARG A 21 3.75 -25.98 -1.76
CA ARG A 21 3.60 -26.27 -3.20
C ARG A 21 3.38 -24.93 -3.91
N HIS A 22 4.45 -24.42 -4.52
CA HIS A 22 4.46 -23.27 -5.45
C HIS A 22 3.69 -22.01 -5.01
N VAL A 23 4.35 -21.11 -4.27
CA VAL A 23 4.00 -19.67 -4.27
C VAL A 23 5.12 -18.90 -4.98
N ALA A 24 5.41 -19.35 -6.20
CA ALA A 24 5.89 -18.47 -7.25
C ALA A 24 4.70 -18.31 -8.20
N ALA A 25 4.35 -17.06 -8.49
CA ALA A 25 3.23 -16.60 -9.31
C ALA A 25 1.88 -16.36 -8.60
N GLN A 26 1.33 -15.18 -8.90
CA GLN A 26 -0.03 -14.68 -8.67
C GLN A 26 -0.30 -13.96 -7.34
N ILE A 27 0.37 -12.82 -7.15
CA ILE A 27 -0.41 -11.61 -6.84
C ILE A 27 -0.91 -11.12 -8.20
N PRO A 28 -2.22 -11.06 -8.46
CA PRO A 28 -2.72 -10.48 -9.70
C PRO A 28 -2.25 -9.02 -9.79
N LEU A 29 -1.79 -8.62 -10.99
CA LEU A 29 -1.60 -7.23 -11.42
C LEU A 29 -2.95 -6.49 -11.38
N ALA A 30 -3.48 -6.27 -10.19
CA ALA A 30 -4.77 -5.62 -9.96
C ALA A 30 -4.59 -4.44 -9.00
N PHE A 31 -3.64 -3.56 -9.29
CA PHE A 31 -3.58 -2.20 -8.74
C PHE A 31 -2.99 -1.26 -9.78
N ALA A 32 -3.62 -1.21 -10.95
CA ALA A 32 -3.51 -0.11 -11.89
C ALA A 32 -4.89 0.07 -12.54
N ALA A 33 -5.32 1.33 -12.67
CA ALA A 33 -6.55 1.79 -13.31
C ALA A 33 -7.86 1.64 -12.52
N ASN A 34 -8.04 2.44 -11.45
CA ASN A 34 -9.35 3.09 -11.24
C ASN A 34 -9.28 4.34 -10.35
N SER A 35 -8.84 5.49 -10.89
CA SER A 35 -9.22 6.81 -10.35
C SER A 35 -8.68 7.97 -11.21
N ALA A 36 -9.29 8.22 -12.37
CA ALA A 36 -9.33 9.56 -12.97
C ALA A 36 -10.21 9.58 -14.23
N SER A 37 -11.52 9.42 -14.06
CA SER A 37 -12.49 9.79 -15.11
C SER A 37 -13.78 10.26 -14.47
N GLN A 38 -13.72 11.43 -13.83
CA GLN A 38 -14.92 12.20 -13.49
C GLN A 38 -14.72 13.69 -13.82
N SER A 39 -15.25 14.04 -15.00
CA SER A 39 -16.10 15.19 -15.28
C SER A 39 -15.69 16.59 -14.79
N LEU A 40 -15.40 17.48 -15.73
CA LEU A 40 -15.84 18.88 -15.67
C LEU A 40 -16.42 19.31 -17.02
N GLN A 41 -17.74 19.11 -17.20
CA GLN A 41 -18.53 19.94 -18.10
C GLN A 41 -18.91 21.21 -17.34
N ALA A 42 -18.25 22.33 -17.65
CA ALA A 42 -18.61 23.64 -17.12
C ALA A 42 -19.41 24.44 -18.15
N VAL A 43 -20.68 24.63 -17.80
CA VAL A 43 -21.73 25.50 -18.31
C VAL A 43 -21.23 26.79 -18.98
N ARG A 44 -21.54 26.96 -20.28
CA ARG A 44 -21.50 28.27 -20.95
C ARG A 44 -22.68 29.12 -20.46
N ARG A 45 -22.40 30.27 -19.83
CA ARG A 45 -23.38 31.36 -19.66
C ARG A 45 -23.04 32.49 -20.62
N SER A 46 -23.93 32.73 -21.58
CA SER A 46 -23.94 33.91 -22.44
C SER A 46 -24.57 35.08 -21.69
N SER A 47 -23.85 36.18 -21.52
CA SER A 47 -24.43 37.49 -21.17
C SER A 47 -24.04 38.52 -22.23
N MET A 48 -25.05 38.96 -22.99
CA MET A 48 -24.98 40.11 -23.90
C MET A 48 -24.82 41.41 -23.12
N LEU A 49 -23.94 42.30 -23.58
CA LEU A 49 -24.00 43.74 -23.29
C LEU A 49 -23.63 44.57 -24.54
N PRO A 50 -24.14 45.81 -24.67
CA PRO A 50 -24.27 46.49 -25.94
C PRO A 50 -23.01 47.29 -26.35
N SER A 51 -22.92 47.47 -27.66
CA SER A 51 -21.87 48.12 -28.43
C SER A 51 -21.71 49.62 -28.14
N ARG A 52 -20.48 50.03 -27.82
CA ARG A 52 -20.00 51.41 -28.02
C ARG A 52 -18.72 51.37 -28.86
N SER A 53 -18.85 51.91 -30.06
CA SER A 53 -17.79 52.08 -31.04
C SER A 53 -16.84 53.21 -30.64
N PHE A 54 -15.59 52.88 -30.37
CA PHE A 54 -14.48 53.82 -30.42
C PHE A 54 -13.44 53.33 -31.43
N SER A 55 -13.22 54.15 -32.45
CA SER A 55 -12.20 53.99 -33.47
C SER A 55 -10.83 54.24 -32.84
N TYR A 56 -9.98 53.23 -32.81
CA TYR A 56 -8.54 53.41 -32.72
C TYR A 56 -7.82 52.55 -33.76
N ALA A 57 -6.74 53.12 -34.26
CA ALA A 57 -5.96 52.74 -35.41
C ALA A 57 -5.67 51.24 -35.55
N SER A 58 -5.67 50.80 -36.80
CA SER A 58 -5.28 49.47 -37.28
C SER A 58 -3.88 49.07 -36.81
N ALA A 59 -3.79 48.41 -35.66
CA ALA A 59 -2.75 47.43 -35.38
C ALA A 59 -3.32 46.06 -35.71
N ARG A 60 -2.88 45.46 -36.82
CA ARG A 60 -3.16 44.06 -37.11
C ARG A 60 -2.39 43.21 -36.11
N SER A 61 -2.96 42.97 -34.93
CA SER A 61 -2.57 41.83 -34.11
C SER A 61 -3.08 40.59 -34.83
N ALA A 62 -2.18 39.88 -35.50
CA ALA A 62 -2.48 38.57 -36.04
C ALA A 62 -2.72 37.62 -34.87
N VAL A 63 -3.96 37.54 -34.39
CA VAL A 63 -4.40 36.46 -33.51
C VAL A 63 -4.64 35.25 -34.40
N SER A 64 -3.57 34.52 -34.67
CA SER A 64 -3.65 33.19 -35.26
C SER A 64 -4.04 32.21 -34.15
N THR A 65 -5.32 32.15 -33.80
CA THR A 65 -5.85 30.99 -33.07
C THR A 65 -6.11 29.90 -34.10
N THR A 66 -5.09 29.12 -34.42
CA THR A 66 -5.30 27.83 -35.08
C THR A 66 -6.18 26.97 -34.17
N PRO A 67 -7.20 26.25 -34.69
CA PRO A 67 -8.08 25.38 -33.91
C PRO A 67 -7.41 24.15 -33.25
N ALA A 68 -6.07 24.11 -33.25
CA ALA A 68 -5.25 23.00 -32.78
C ALA A 68 -4.25 23.43 -31.68
N SER A 69 -4.47 24.55 -30.99
CA SER A 69 -3.79 24.82 -29.73
C SER A 69 -4.43 23.95 -28.65
N THR A 70 -3.91 22.75 -28.46
CA THR A 70 -4.18 21.93 -27.29
C THR A 70 -3.80 22.74 -26.04
N ILE A 71 -4.70 22.75 -25.05
CA ILE A 71 -4.59 23.53 -23.79
C ILE A 71 -3.53 22.93 -22.83
N HIS A 72 -2.94 21.79 -23.20
CA HIS A 72 -1.99 21.05 -22.35
C HIS A 72 -0.54 21.45 -22.64
N ASP A 73 0.24 21.60 -21.57
CA ASP A 73 1.68 21.85 -21.62
C ASP A 73 2.37 20.67 -22.33
N PRO A 74 3.16 20.90 -23.40
CA PRO A 74 3.91 19.84 -24.09
C PRO A 74 4.76 18.97 -23.18
N ALA A 75 5.30 19.53 -22.08
CA ALA A 75 6.06 18.77 -21.10
C ALA A 75 5.17 17.81 -20.29
N GLU A 76 3.94 18.22 -19.98
CA GLU A 76 2.97 17.35 -19.30
C GLU A 76 2.52 16.19 -20.20
N GLU A 77 2.34 16.44 -21.50
CA GLU A 77 2.05 15.38 -22.46
C GLU A 77 3.25 14.43 -22.65
N GLU A 78 4.48 14.93 -22.60
CA GLU A 78 5.68 14.09 -22.59
C GLU A 78 5.76 13.22 -21.32
N ALA A 79 5.55 13.80 -20.14
CA ALA A 79 5.53 13.05 -18.89
C ALA A 79 4.45 11.94 -18.90
N GLN A 80 3.25 12.25 -19.40
CA GLN A 80 2.16 11.28 -19.48
C GLN A 80 2.50 10.13 -20.44
N ARG A 81 3.11 10.42 -21.60
CA ARG A 81 3.54 9.37 -22.54
C ARG A 81 4.49 8.37 -21.91
N TYR A 82 5.46 8.84 -21.13
CA TYR A 82 6.36 7.95 -20.40
C TYR A 82 5.67 7.14 -19.28
N MET A 83 4.64 7.69 -18.63
CA MET A 83 3.81 6.92 -17.68
C MET A 83 3.04 5.80 -18.38
N ASP A 84 2.42 6.10 -19.52
CA ASP A 84 1.62 5.15 -20.28
C ASP A 84 2.52 4.04 -20.86
N GLU A 85 3.72 4.40 -21.34
CA GLU A 85 4.76 3.46 -21.75
C GLU A 85 5.16 2.54 -20.59
N GLY A 86 5.46 3.10 -19.42
CA GLY A 86 5.78 2.33 -18.23
C GLY A 86 4.67 1.35 -17.86
N THR A 87 3.41 1.78 -17.94
CA THR A 87 2.23 0.93 -17.67
C THR A 87 2.14 -0.22 -18.68
N SER A 88 2.32 0.06 -19.98
CA SER A 88 2.34 -0.98 -21.01
C SER A 88 3.47 -1.99 -20.82
N LEU A 89 4.63 -1.55 -20.33
CA LEU A 89 5.77 -2.42 -20.05
C LEU A 89 5.53 -3.33 -18.84
N ILE A 90 4.85 -2.84 -17.80
CA ILE A 90 4.37 -3.66 -16.67
C ILE A 90 3.47 -4.79 -17.17
N GLU A 91 2.50 -4.49 -18.04
CA GLU A 91 1.58 -5.50 -18.61
C GLU A 91 2.32 -6.58 -19.40
N LYS A 92 3.45 -6.23 -20.02
CA LYS A 92 4.35 -7.17 -20.74
C LYS A 92 5.32 -7.90 -19.81
N GLY A 93 5.38 -7.54 -18.54
CA GLY A 93 6.31 -8.09 -17.55
C GLY A 93 7.73 -7.53 -17.62
N ASP A 94 7.98 -6.49 -18.42
CA ASP A 94 9.28 -5.82 -18.51
C ASP A 94 9.40 -4.73 -17.45
N LEU A 95 9.69 -5.17 -16.22
CA LEU A 95 9.78 -4.30 -15.04
C LEU A 95 10.96 -3.33 -15.11
N GLU A 96 12.08 -3.72 -15.75
CA GLU A 96 13.28 -2.88 -15.84
C GLU A 96 13.04 -1.69 -16.78
N SER A 97 12.47 -1.94 -17.96
CA SER A 97 12.13 -0.86 -18.89
C SER A 97 10.98 0.00 -18.35
N ALA A 98 10.03 -0.61 -17.63
CA ALA A 98 8.95 0.13 -16.97
C ALA A 98 9.50 1.12 -15.94
N GLN A 99 10.44 0.67 -15.09
CA GLN A 99 11.11 1.54 -14.12
C GLN A 99 11.75 2.76 -14.80
N LYS A 100 12.54 2.55 -15.86
CA LYS A 100 13.18 3.64 -16.61
C LYS A 100 12.17 4.63 -17.19
N SER A 101 11.03 4.13 -17.66
CA SER A 101 9.94 4.96 -18.20
C SER A 101 9.30 5.82 -17.10
N TYR A 102 9.03 5.25 -15.92
CA TYR A 102 8.52 6.02 -14.78
C TYR A 102 9.52 7.05 -14.27
N GLU A 103 10.81 6.70 -14.16
CA GLU A 103 11.87 7.65 -13.80
C GLU A 103 11.94 8.81 -14.79
N ARG A 104 11.81 8.53 -16.09
CA ARG A 104 11.79 9.55 -17.12
C ARG A 104 10.58 10.46 -17.01
N SER A 105 9.39 9.90 -16.80
CA SER A 105 8.17 10.68 -16.52
C SER A 105 8.36 11.61 -15.30
N LEU A 106 8.86 11.07 -14.19
CA LEU A 106 9.07 11.80 -12.95
C LEU A 106 10.12 12.91 -13.05
N SER A 107 11.13 12.73 -13.91
CA SER A 107 12.12 13.79 -14.21
C SER A 107 11.52 15.00 -14.94
N ILE A 108 10.38 14.82 -15.61
CA ILE A 108 9.68 15.89 -16.33
C ILE A 108 8.64 16.52 -15.40
N LYS A 109 7.79 15.68 -14.81
CA LYS A 109 6.74 16.10 -13.88
C LYS A 109 6.53 15.03 -12.81
N GLU A 110 6.66 15.43 -11.57
CA GLU A 110 6.35 14.56 -10.44
C GLU A 110 4.84 14.24 -10.40
N SER A 111 4.50 12.97 -10.21
CA SER A 111 3.12 12.54 -10.05
C SER A 111 3.02 11.38 -9.07
N SER A 112 1.96 11.37 -8.26
CA SER A 112 1.69 10.29 -7.31
C SER A 112 1.55 8.93 -8.02
N SER A 113 0.96 8.89 -9.22
CA SER A 113 0.76 7.66 -9.98
C SER A 113 2.07 7.06 -10.50
N ALA A 114 2.97 7.87 -11.08
CA ALA A 114 4.29 7.35 -11.50
C ALA A 114 5.13 6.91 -10.30
N LEU A 115 5.13 7.67 -9.20
CA LEU A 115 5.84 7.29 -7.98
C LEU A 115 5.32 5.97 -7.41
N PHE A 116 4.00 5.78 -7.41
CA PHE A 116 3.39 4.55 -6.94
C PHE A 116 3.84 3.34 -7.77
N ASN A 117 3.79 3.45 -9.10
CA ASN A 117 4.19 2.38 -10.00
C ASN A 117 5.72 2.15 -10.01
N LEU A 118 6.52 3.20 -9.86
CA LEU A 118 7.97 3.07 -9.66
C LEU A 118 8.27 2.25 -8.40
N GLY A 119 7.57 2.53 -7.30
CA GLY A 119 7.69 1.74 -6.07
C GLY A 119 7.34 0.27 -6.28
N VAL A 120 6.32 -0.02 -7.09
CA VAL A 120 5.96 -1.40 -7.47
C VAL A 120 7.11 -2.06 -8.25
N CYS A 121 7.69 -1.40 -9.26
CA CYS A 121 8.84 -1.93 -9.99
C CYS A 121 10.01 -2.26 -9.06
N GLN A 122 10.38 -1.31 -8.18
CA GLN A 122 11.48 -1.44 -7.24
C GLN A 122 11.25 -2.59 -6.26
N TYR A 123 10.02 -2.74 -5.75
CA TYR A 123 9.65 -3.84 -4.86
C TYR A 123 9.84 -5.21 -5.52
N HIS A 124 9.41 -5.35 -6.79
CA HIS A 124 9.62 -6.58 -7.55
C HIS A 124 11.10 -6.83 -7.86
N ALA A 125 11.89 -5.77 -8.09
CA ALA A 125 13.34 -5.83 -8.23
C ALA A 125 14.09 -6.10 -6.91
N LYS A 126 13.37 -6.24 -5.79
CA LYS A 126 13.92 -6.40 -4.42
C LYS A 126 14.69 -5.19 -3.89
N ASP A 127 14.57 -4.04 -4.55
CA ASP A 127 14.98 -2.75 -3.98
C ASP A 127 13.89 -2.23 -3.04
N LEU A 128 13.82 -2.83 -1.86
CA LEU A 128 12.80 -2.49 -0.86
C LEU A 128 13.00 -1.07 -0.31
N THR A 129 14.24 -0.58 -0.23
CA THR A 129 14.54 0.78 0.23
C THR A 129 14.05 1.81 -0.77
N GLY A 130 14.32 1.61 -2.07
CA GLY A 130 13.79 2.47 -3.13
C GLY A 130 12.27 2.45 -3.16
N ALA A 131 11.65 1.27 -3.06
CA ALA A 131 10.20 1.14 -3.06
C ALA A 131 9.53 1.93 -1.92
N ILE A 132 10.06 1.79 -0.70
CA ILE A 132 9.58 2.55 0.47
C ILE A 132 9.75 4.06 0.25
N ALA A 133 10.88 4.51 -0.31
CA ALA A 133 11.11 5.92 -0.59
C ALA A 133 10.09 6.48 -1.61
N SER A 134 9.84 5.75 -2.70
CA SER A 134 8.87 6.12 -3.73
C SER A 134 7.45 6.21 -3.15
N TRP A 135 7.01 5.23 -2.36
CA TRP A 135 5.68 5.26 -1.74
C TRP A 135 5.55 6.27 -0.61
N ASN A 136 6.61 6.58 0.13
CA ASN A 136 6.59 7.72 1.05
C ASN A 136 6.36 9.04 0.32
N ARG A 137 6.97 9.22 -0.86
CA ARG A 137 6.71 10.39 -1.70
C ARG A 137 5.26 10.42 -2.21
N VAL A 138 4.65 9.26 -2.47
CA VAL A 138 3.20 9.18 -2.74
C VAL A 138 2.39 9.71 -1.57
N ILE A 139 2.70 9.31 -0.33
CA ILE A 139 2.00 9.77 0.88
C ILE A 139 2.17 11.28 1.09
N GLU A 140 3.35 11.84 0.76
CA GLU A 140 3.56 13.29 0.84
C GLU A 140 2.68 14.08 -0.14
N LEU A 141 2.44 13.54 -1.34
CA LEU A 141 1.58 14.15 -2.36
C LEU A 141 0.08 13.83 -2.16
N SER A 142 -0.21 12.65 -1.64
CA SER A 142 -1.55 12.08 -1.45
C SER A 142 -1.63 11.40 -0.08
N PRO A 143 -1.84 12.16 1.01
CA PRO A 143 -1.80 11.65 2.38
C PRO A 143 -2.81 10.55 2.71
N ASN A 144 -3.87 10.43 1.92
CA ASN A 144 -4.94 9.45 2.10
C ASN A 144 -4.78 8.21 1.19
N SER A 145 -3.55 7.89 0.75
CA SER A 145 -3.30 6.69 -0.05
C SER A 145 -3.15 5.45 0.85
N SER A 146 -4.25 4.74 1.10
CA SER A 146 -4.22 3.46 1.84
C SER A 146 -3.31 2.42 1.17
N ASP A 147 -3.28 2.41 -0.16
CA ASP A 147 -2.50 1.46 -0.96
C ASP A 147 -1.00 1.69 -0.78
N ALA A 148 -0.54 2.95 -0.73
CA ALA A 148 0.86 3.26 -0.47
C ALA A 148 1.28 2.76 0.92
N HIS A 149 0.45 2.97 1.94
CA HIS A 149 0.70 2.42 3.28
C HIS A 149 0.76 0.88 3.27
N MET A 150 -0.16 0.21 2.58
CA MET A 150 -0.19 -1.26 2.51
C MET A 150 1.05 -1.84 1.80
N ASN A 151 1.51 -1.17 0.75
CA ASN A 151 2.72 -1.53 0.01
C ASN A 151 3.99 -1.30 0.82
N ILE A 152 4.11 -0.18 1.55
CA ILE A 152 5.22 0.06 2.48
C ILE A 152 5.26 -1.01 3.58
N ALA A 153 4.10 -1.37 4.15
CA ALA A 153 4.03 -2.44 5.14
C ALA A 153 4.55 -3.78 4.58
N SER A 154 4.19 -4.12 3.34
CA SER A 154 4.70 -5.30 2.65
C SER A 154 6.23 -5.25 2.48
N ALA A 155 6.79 -4.10 2.09
CA ALA A 155 8.24 -3.93 1.99
C ALA A 155 8.97 -4.06 3.34
N TYR A 156 8.38 -3.57 4.44
CA TYR A 156 8.93 -3.77 5.78
C TYR A 156 8.90 -5.24 6.22
N VAL A 157 7.85 -5.99 5.89
CA VAL A 157 7.77 -7.42 6.16
C VAL A 157 8.84 -8.19 5.36
N MET A 158 9.09 -7.82 4.11
CA MET A 158 10.10 -8.48 3.27
C MET A 158 11.54 -8.01 3.50
N SER A 159 11.74 -6.94 4.27
CA SER A 159 13.07 -6.39 4.55
C SER A 159 13.96 -7.40 5.27
N VAL A 160 15.28 -7.23 5.14
CA VAL A 160 16.27 -8.07 5.83
C VAL A 160 17.15 -7.17 6.70
N PRO A 161 17.01 -7.19 8.04
CA PRO A 161 16.04 -7.98 8.81
C PRO A 161 14.58 -7.47 8.65
N PRO A 162 13.58 -8.34 8.85
CA PRO A 162 12.16 -7.93 8.80
C PRO A 162 11.83 -6.89 9.86
N ARG A 163 10.92 -5.97 9.53
CA ARG A 163 10.45 -4.88 10.40
C ARG A 163 8.92 -4.89 10.55
N PRO A 164 8.32 -5.98 11.08
CA PRO A 164 6.87 -6.10 11.18
C PRO A 164 6.26 -5.08 12.14
N ASP A 165 7.04 -4.54 13.08
CA ASP A 165 6.67 -3.41 13.94
C ASP A 165 6.23 -2.19 13.12
N LEU A 166 7.06 -1.78 12.15
CA LEU A 166 6.75 -0.66 11.27
C LEU A 166 5.59 -0.99 10.31
N ALA A 167 5.51 -2.24 9.85
CA ALA A 167 4.43 -2.68 9.00
C ALA A 167 3.04 -2.58 9.68
N VAL A 168 2.95 -2.88 10.99
CA VAL A 168 1.71 -2.71 11.77
C VAL A 168 1.25 -1.25 11.77
N ASP A 169 2.16 -0.29 11.95
CA ASP A 169 1.80 1.13 12.01
C ASP A 169 1.26 1.64 10.67
N HIS A 170 1.87 1.23 9.56
CA HIS A 170 1.36 1.55 8.23
C HIS A 170 0.00 0.88 7.96
N LEU A 171 -0.19 -0.40 8.33
CA LEU A 171 -1.46 -1.09 8.14
C LEU A 171 -2.59 -0.53 9.02
N LYS A 172 -2.29 -0.09 10.24
CA LYS A 172 -3.25 0.65 11.08
C LYS A 172 -3.66 1.96 10.42
N THR A 173 -2.71 2.68 9.83
CA THR A 173 -3.00 3.92 9.10
C THR A 173 -3.87 3.65 7.87
N ALA A 174 -3.52 2.63 7.08
CA ALA A 174 -4.31 2.19 5.93
C ALA A 174 -5.75 1.78 6.34
N ALA A 175 -5.90 1.06 7.45
CA ALA A 175 -7.19 0.66 8.00
C ALA A 175 -8.03 1.85 8.52
N ASN A 176 -7.38 2.93 8.97
CA ASN A 176 -8.08 4.15 9.36
C ASN A 176 -8.57 4.95 8.14
N ILE A 177 -7.77 4.97 7.06
CA ILE A 177 -8.12 5.63 5.79
C ILE A 177 -9.27 4.87 5.10
N SER A 178 -9.16 3.54 5.01
CA SER A 178 -10.08 2.66 4.27
C SER A 178 -10.63 1.56 5.18
N PRO A 179 -11.52 1.89 6.13
CA PRO A 179 -11.97 0.95 7.17
C PRO A 179 -12.79 -0.22 6.66
N GLN A 180 -13.35 -0.13 5.46
CA GLN A 180 -14.17 -1.18 4.83
C GLN A 180 -13.37 -2.09 3.92
N ASP A 181 -12.08 -1.84 3.73
CA ASP A 181 -11.22 -2.72 2.94
C ASP A 181 -10.84 -3.96 3.78
N ALA A 182 -11.45 -5.08 3.42
CA ALA A 182 -11.27 -6.34 4.11
C ALA A 182 -9.86 -6.93 3.90
N GLU A 183 -9.18 -6.61 2.80
CA GLU A 183 -7.83 -7.07 2.52
C GLU A 183 -6.81 -6.34 3.41
N ILE A 184 -7.02 -5.04 3.67
CA ILE A 184 -6.21 -4.30 4.65
C ILE A 184 -6.34 -4.93 6.04
N GLN A 185 -7.56 -5.30 6.47
CA GLN A 185 -7.78 -5.96 7.76
C GLN A 185 -7.11 -7.35 7.79
N PHE A 186 -7.15 -8.09 6.69
CA PHE A 186 -6.47 -9.38 6.58
C PHE A 186 -4.95 -9.24 6.74
N ASN A 187 -4.36 -8.28 6.02
CA ASN A 187 -2.92 -8.00 6.08
C ASN A 187 -2.51 -7.52 7.47
N LEU A 188 -3.31 -6.66 8.10
CA LEU A 188 -3.09 -6.24 9.49
C LEU A 188 -3.11 -7.44 10.44
N GLY A 189 -4.09 -8.34 10.31
CA GLY A 189 -4.17 -9.57 11.10
C GLY A 189 -2.92 -10.45 10.97
N ALA A 190 -2.42 -10.63 9.75
CA ALA A 190 -1.23 -11.43 9.47
C ALA A 190 0.04 -10.85 10.10
N VAL A 191 0.24 -9.54 9.99
CA VAL A 191 1.41 -8.89 10.58
C VAL A 191 1.31 -8.85 12.11
N LEU A 192 0.12 -8.60 12.68
CA LEU A 192 -0.09 -8.67 14.13
C LEU A 192 0.17 -10.06 14.69
N GLU A 193 -0.23 -11.12 13.97
CA GLU A 193 0.07 -12.50 14.34
C GLU A 193 1.58 -12.76 14.35
N ALA A 194 2.33 -12.28 13.35
CA ALA A 194 3.78 -12.38 13.32
C ALA A 194 4.47 -11.59 14.46
N CYS A 195 3.80 -10.57 15.00
CA CYS A 195 4.22 -9.82 16.19
C CYS A 195 3.75 -10.44 17.51
N GLU A 196 3.12 -11.63 17.51
CA GLU A 196 2.52 -12.29 18.68
C GLU A 196 1.43 -11.45 19.39
N GLN A 197 0.84 -10.47 18.68
CA GLN A 197 -0.29 -9.67 19.15
C GLN A 197 -1.61 -10.39 18.82
N LEU A 198 -1.80 -11.55 19.45
CA LEU A 198 -2.83 -12.53 19.08
C LEU A 198 -4.27 -12.02 19.26
N GLU A 199 -4.51 -11.14 20.24
CA GLU A 199 -5.85 -10.57 20.49
C GLU A 199 -6.26 -9.62 19.37
N GLU A 200 -5.37 -8.71 19.01
CA GLU A 200 -5.56 -7.74 17.94
C GLU A 200 -5.60 -8.43 16.58
N ALA A 201 -4.75 -9.45 16.36
CA ALA A 201 -4.78 -10.27 15.15
C ALA A 201 -6.14 -10.95 14.95
N ALA A 202 -6.71 -11.54 16.02
CA ALA A 202 -8.04 -12.15 15.95
C ALA A 202 -9.12 -11.13 15.56
N LYS A 203 -9.08 -9.91 16.13
CA LYS A 203 -10.04 -8.85 15.79
C LYS A 203 -9.92 -8.42 14.33
N ALA A 204 -8.69 -8.28 13.82
CA ALA A 204 -8.44 -7.89 12.44
C ALA A 204 -8.90 -8.98 11.45
N TYR A 205 -8.57 -10.25 11.71
CA TYR A 205 -9.08 -11.34 10.87
C TYR A 205 -10.59 -11.51 10.93
N GLN A 206 -11.24 -11.24 12.07
CA GLN A 206 -12.70 -11.25 12.14
C GLN A 206 -13.30 -10.17 11.24
N ARG A 207 -12.77 -8.94 11.27
CA ARG A 207 -13.20 -7.87 10.37
C ARG A 207 -12.97 -8.22 8.90
N ALA A 208 -11.84 -8.86 8.59
CA ALA A 208 -11.56 -9.35 7.23
C ALA A 208 -12.59 -10.41 6.79
N LEU A 209 -12.94 -11.35 7.67
CA LEU A 209 -13.95 -12.37 7.40
C LEU A 209 -15.33 -11.75 7.19
N ASP A 210 -15.73 -10.82 8.05
CA ASP A 210 -16.99 -10.08 7.96
C ASP A 210 -17.08 -9.28 6.65
N GLY A 211 -15.94 -8.79 6.15
CA GLY A 211 -15.80 -8.12 4.85
C GLY A 211 -15.64 -9.06 3.65
N GLY A 212 -15.75 -10.38 3.83
CA GLY A 212 -15.79 -11.37 2.75
C GLY A 212 -14.48 -12.11 2.46
N ILE A 213 -13.40 -11.88 3.22
CA ILE A 213 -12.14 -12.63 3.08
C ILE A 213 -12.28 -13.99 3.75
N ALA A 214 -12.88 -14.96 3.05
CA ALA A 214 -13.15 -16.30 3.58
C ALA A 214 -11.91 -17.02 4.11
N ARG A 215 -10.73 -16.79 3.51
CA ARG A 215 -9.46 -17.36 3.96
C ARG A 215 -9.05 -16.92 5.38
N ALA A 216 -9.62 -15.83 5.91
CA ALA A 216 -9.38 -15.37 7.28
C ALA A 216 -9.91 -16.36 8.34
N GLU A 217 -10.91 -17.20 8.00
CA GLU A 217 -11.51 -18.16 8.92
C GLU A 217 -10.50 -19.19 9.45
N MET A 218 -9.59 -19.66 8.59
CA MET A 218 -8.53 -20.58 9.01
C MET A 218 -7.58 -19.91 10.00
N ASN A 219 -7.24 -18.64 9.77
CA ASN A 219 -6.31 -17.90 10.62
C ASN A 219 -6.94 -17.61 12.00
N LEU A 220 -8.24 -17.29 12.04
CA LEU A 220 -9.00 -17.15 13.28
C LEU A 220 -9.01 -18.42 14.12
N ARG A 221 -9.24 -19.58 13.48
CA ARG A 221 -9.19 -20.89 14.15
C ARG A 221 -7.82 -21.15 14.76
N ASN A 222 -6.75 -20.89 13.99
CA ASN A 222 -5.37 -21.07 14.44
C ASN A 222 -5.03 -20.15 15.62
N ILE A 223 -5.40 -18.87 15.56
CA ILE A 223 -5.17 -17.91 16.65
C ILE A 223 -5.96 -18.28 17.90
N SER A 224 -7.20 -18.73 17.76
CA SER A 224 -8.02 -19.16 18.90
C SER A 224 -7.37 -20.32 19.66
N ALA A 225 -6.79 -21.29 18.92
CA ALA A 225 -6.02 -22.38 19.50
C ALA A 225 -4.75 -21.88 20.22
N LYS A 226 -3.97 -21.00 19.58
CA LYS A 226 -2.76 -20.39 20.19
C LYS A 226 -3.09 -19.63 21.48
N ARG A 227 -4.17 -18.83 21.49
CA ARG A 227 -4.64 -18.08 22.67
C ARG A 227 -5.06 -19.00 23.81
N SER A 228 -5.83 -20.04 23.51
CA SER A 228 -6.24 -21.03 24.52
C SER A 228 -5.03 -21.72 25.16
N ALA A 229 -4.05 -22.12 24.36
CA ALA A 229 -2.81 -22.73 24.86
C ALA A 229 -2.02 -21.77 25.76
N ALA A 230 -1.88 -20.50 25.35
CA ALA A 230 -1.20 -19.48 26.15
C ALA A 230 -1.90 -19.23 27.49
N LEU A 231 -3.23 -19.15 27.50
CA LEU A 231 -4.02 -18.97 28.73
C LEU A 231 -3.87 -20.13 29.71
N LEU A 232 -3.81 -21.37 29.22
CA LEU A 232 -3.58 -22.54 30.06
C LEU A 232 -2.17 -22.51 30.66
N ALA A 233 -1.15 -22.17 29.87
CA ALA A 233 0.22 -22.05 30.35
C ALA A 233 0.37 -21.00 31.46
N VAL A 234 -0.32 -19.85 31.34
CA VAL A 234 -0.33 -18.81 32.38
C VAL A 234 -0.95 -19.33 33.68
N LYS A 235 -2.12 -19.99 33.60
CA LYS A 235 -2.79 -20.55 34.79
C LYS A 235 -1.95 -21.61 35.49
N GLU A 236 -1.26 -22.45 34.73
CA GLU A 236 -0.40 -23.50 35.28
C GLU A 236 0.85 -22.92 35.94
N HIS A 237 1.44 -21.88 35.34
CA HIS A 237 2.54 -21.13 35.95
C HIS A 237 2.10 -20.45 37.25
N GLU A 238 0.95 -19.76 37.27
CA GLU A 238 0.39 -19.13 38.48
C GLU A 238 0.15 -20.14 39.61
N LYS A 239 -0.39 -21.33 39.28
CA LYS A 239 -0.59 -22.41 40.25
C LYS A 239 0.73 -22.92 40.84
N ASN A 240 1.79 -23.00 40.04
CA ASN A 240 3.10 -23.47 40.48
C ASN A 240 3.87 -22.41 41.28
N THR A 241 3.71 -21.12 40.97
CA THR A 241 4.37 -20.02 41.72
C THR A 241 3.57 -19.58 42.95
N GLY A 242 2.26 -19.87 43.00
CA GLY A 242 1.36 -19.53 44.10
C GLY A 242 1.43 -20.44 45.33
N ASN A 243 2.38 -21.38 45.39
CA ASN A 243 2.59 -22.26 46.55
C ASN A 243 4.01 -22.10 47.16
N PRO A 244 4.33 -21.03 47.91
CA PRO A 244 5.65 -20.87 48.53
C PRO A 244 5.83 -21.64 49.86
N ASP A 245 4.76 -22.02 50.57
CA ASP A 245 4.85 -22.43 51.99
C ASP A 245 4.31 -23.83 52.32
N GLY A 246 4.17 -24.71 51.32
CA GLY A 246 3.47 -25.98 51.49
C GLY A 246 4.24 -27.15 52.12
N GLN A 247 5.57 -27.12 52.24
CA GLN A 247 6.34 -28.27 52.77
C GLN A 247 7.66 -27.88 53.44
N SER A 248 7.62 -27.64 54.76
CA SER A 248 8.73 -28.01 55.68
C SER A 248 8.27 -27.95 57.14
N LYS A 249 7.34 -28.84 57.51
CA LYS A 249 7.21 -29.28 58.92
C LYS A 249 7.02 -30.79 58.96
N SER A 250 8.14 -31.48 59.10
CA SER A 250 8.24 -32.80 59.73
C SER A 250 9.61 -32.93 60.37
#